data_AF-A0A3B1DAK3-F1
#
_entry.id   AF-A0A3B1DAK3-F1
#
_cell.length_a   1.000
_cell.length_b   1.000
_cell.length_c   1.000
_cell.angle_alpha   90.00
_cell.angle_beta   90.00
_cell.angle_gamma   90.00
#
_symmetry.space_group_name_H-M   'P 1'
#
loop_
_entity.id
_entity.type
_entity.pdbx_description
1 polymer ?
#
loop_
_entity_poly.entity_id
_entity_poly.type
_entity_poly.pdbx_seq_one_letter_code
_entity_poly.pdbx_strand_id
1 'polypeptide(L)' 'MNSPHSSAIRYAHTNLVARNWEVLRDFYIDLFDCQPVGTVRNRAGEIVERLTGIENIAVVGQHLRLPGYSEEGPTLEIF' A
#
# COMPACT_ATOMS: atom_id res chain seq x y z
N MET A 1 -26.91 -0.86 1.54
CA MET A 1 -27.32 -0.13 0.32
C MET A 1 -26.30 -0.44 -0.75
N ASN A 2 -26.68 -1.18 -1.79
CA ASN A 2 -25.78 -1.51 -2.91
C ASN A 2 -25.70 -0.28 -3.82
N SER A 3 -24.50 0.29 -3.96
CA SER A 3 -24.28 1.44 -4.83
C SER A 3 -24.22 0.98 -6.30
N PRO A 4 -24.92 1.61 -7.26
CA PRO A 4 -25.26 1.01 -8.55
C PRO A 4 -24.24 1.25 -9.67
N HIS A 5 -22.94 1.43 -9.36
CA HIS A 5 -21.92 1.68 -10.39
C HIS A 5 -20.71 0.77 -10.22
N SER A 6 -20.77 -0.42 -10.84
CA SER A 6 -19.57 -1.23 -11.10
C SER A 6 -18.78 -0.60 -12.25
N SER A 7 -17.90 0.34 -11.96
CA SER A 7 -16.88 0.81 -12.90
C SER A 7 -15.80 -0.27 -13.06
N ALA A 8 -15.32 -0.51 -14.28
CA ALA A 8 -14.17 -1.40 -14.52
C ALA A 8 -12.86 -0.86 -13.91
N ILE A 9 -12.83 0.43 -13.56
CA ILE A 9 -11.71 1.12 -12.94
C ILE A 9 -12.08 1.50 -11.52
N ARG A 10 -11.21 1.15 -10.56
CA ARG A 10 -11.34 1.52 -9.15
C ARG A 10 -10.08 2.17 -8.61
N TYR A 11 -10.24 2.98 -7.57
CA TYR A 11 -9.12 3.42 -6.77
C TYR A 11 -8.53 2.21 -6.02
N ALA A 12 -7.28 1.88 -6.31
CA ALA A 12 -6.64 0.69 -5.76
C ALA A 12 -5.89 0.99 -4.47
N HIS A 13 -5.01 2.00 -4.47
CA HIS A 13 -4.19 2.32 -3.33
C HIS A 13 -3.55 3.71 -3.42
N THR A 14 -3.04 4.18 -2.29
CA THR A 14 -2.13 5.33 -2.17
C THR A 14 -0.76 4.86 -1.71
N ASN A 15 0.32 5.34 -2.33
CA ASN A 15 1.68 5.08 -1.83
C ASN A 15 2.10 6.14 -0.83
N LEU A 16 2.65 5.73 0.31
CA LEU A 16 3.28 6.60 1.30
C LEU A 16 4.72 6.14 1.52
N VAL A 17 5.69 7.02 1.24
CA VAL A 17 7.12 6.71 1.39
C VAL A 17 7.66 7.39 2.64
N ALA A 18 8.34 6.65 3.50
CA ALA A 18 8.90 7.14 4.75
C ALA A 18 10.36 6.70 4.93
N ARG A 19 11.08 7.43 5.81
CA ARG A 19 12.45 7.04 6.20
C ARG A 19 12.48 5.72 6.97
N ASN A 20 11.47 5.49 7.81
CA ASN A 20 11.26 4.24 8.52
C ASN A 20 9.81 3.82 8.28
N TRP A 21 9.63 2.94 7.31
CA TRP A 21 8.32 2.48 6.86
C TRP A 21 7.59 1.66 7.92
N GLU A 22 8.31 0.94 8.79
CA GLU A 22 7.72 0.14 9.86
C GLU A 22 7.04 1.03 10.90
N VAL A 23 7.69 2.14 11.29
CA VAL A 23 7.09 3.11 12.21
C VAL A 23 5.85 3.77 11.61
N LEU A 24 5.86 4.10 10.31
CA LEU A 24 4.68 4.66 9.65
C LEU A 24 3.55 3.62 9.54
N ARG A 25 3.90 2.37 9.21
CA ARG A 25 2.96 1.24 9.18
C ARG A 25 2.28 1.07 10.53
N ASP A 26 3.07 0.96 11.60
CA ASP A 26 2.58 0.72 12.95
C ASP A 26 1.69 1.87 13.42
N PHE A 27 2.05 3.12 13.11
CA PHE A 27 1.18 4.28 13.36
C PHE A 27 -0.21 4.13 12.72
N TYR A 28 -0.29 3.69 11.46
CA TYR A 28 -1.59 3.50 10.78
C TYR A 28 -2.37 2.28 11.29
N ILE A 29 -1.68 1.24 11.74
CA ILE A 29 -2.31 0.09 12.38
C ILE A 29 -2.87 0.50 13.75
N ASP A 30 -2.04 1.08 14.60
CA ASP A 30 -2.35 1.32 16.01
C ASP A 30 -3.37 2.45 16.22
N LEU A 31 -3.30 3.52 15.42
CA LEU A 31 -4.16 4.69 15.60
C LEU A 31 -5.42 4.66 14.73
N PHE A 32 -5.36 4.01 13.56
CA PHE A 32 -6.45 4.01 12.58
C PHE A 32 -7.02 2.63 12.30
N ASP A 33 -6.65 1.60 13.07
CA ASP A 33 -7.09 0.22 12.92
C ASP A 33 -6.89 -0.35 11.50
N CYS A 34 -5.92 0.18 10.74
CA CYS A 34 -5.61 -0.34 9.42
C CYS A 34 -5.06 -1.77 9.54
N GLN A 35 -5.43 -2.63 8.60
CA GLN A 35 -5.10 -4.06 8.67
C GLN A 35 -4.02 -4.43 7.66
N PRO A 36 -2.89 -5.05 8.07
CA PRO A 36 -1.93 -5.58 7.12
C PRO A 36 -2.56 -6.61 6.19
N VAL A 37 -2.32 -6.50 4.89
CA VAL A 37 -2.82 -7.43 3.88
C VAL A 37 -1.72 -7.88 2.95
N GLY A 38 -1.76 -9.15 2.56
CA GLY A 38 -0.72 -9.78 1.73
C GLY A 38 0.62 -9.91 2.46
N THR A 39 1.69 -10.10 1.69
CA THR A 39 3.05 -10.22 2.21
C THR A 39 3.78 -8.89 2.23
N VAL A 40 4.78 -8.76 3.11
CA VAL A 40 5.77 -7.68 3.01
C VAL A 40 6.44 -7.78 1.65
N ARG A 41 6.45 -6.66 0.92
CA ARG A 41 7.14 -6.50 -0.34
C ARG A 41 8.60 -6.19 -0.06
N ASN A 42 9.49 -6.89 -0.74
CA ASN A 42 10.90 -6.59 -0.79
C ASN A 42 11.32 -6.70 -2.25
N ARG A 43 11.47 -5.55 -2.92
CA ARG A 43 11.69 -5.48 -4.37
C ARG A 43 12.95 -4.66 -4.64
N ALA A 44 13.77 -5.17 -5.56
CA ALA A 44 14.96 -4.51 -6.04
C ALA A 44 15.20 -4.86 -7.52
N GLY A 45 16.15 -4.16 -8.14
CA GLY A 45 16.60 -4.43 -9.50
C GLY A 45 15.81 -3.72 -10.59
N GLU A 46 16.13 -4.04 -11.85
CA GLU A 46 15.79 -3.27 -13.05
C GLU A 46 14.30 -2.90 -13.17
N ILE A 47 13.39 -3.79 -12.77
CA ILE A 47 11.95 -3.51 -12.84
C ILE A 47 11.57 -2.35 -11.92
N VAL A 48 12.11 -2.29 -10.70
CA VAL A 48 11.82 -1.20 -9.75
C VAL A 48 12.51 0.08 -10.20
N GLU A 49 13.74 -0.03 -10.71
CA GLU A 49 14.49 1.10 -11.26
C GLU A 49 13.73 1.75 -12.42
N ARG A 50 13.21 0.95 -13.37
CA ARG A 50 12.41 1.45 -14.50
C ARG A 50 11.09 2.08 -14.09
N LEU A 51 10.47 1.61 -13.01
CA LEU A 51 9.22 2.17 -12.49
C LEU A 51 9.42 3.50 -11.75
N THR A 52 10.57 3.66 -11.11
CA THR A 52 10.85 4.81 -10.22
C THR A 52 11.78 5.85 -10.84
N GLY A 53 12.59 5.47 -11.83
CA GLY A 53 13.66 6.29 -12.40
C GLY A 53 14.89 6.42 -11.50
N ILE A 54 15.03 5.56 -10.48
CA ILE A 54 16.12 5.62 -9.49
C ILE A 54 17.00 4.38 -9.65
N GLU A 55 18.29 4.58 -9.91
CA GLU A 55 19.26 3.49 -10.05
C GLU A 55 19.63 2.87 -8.69
N ASN A 56 19.91 1.56 -8.69
CA ASN A 56 20.32 0.76 -7.53
C ASN A 56 19.33 0.85 -6.35
N ILE A 57 18.04 1.02 -6.65
CA ILE A 57 17.00 1.14 -5.63
C ILE A 57 16.55 -0.23 -5.11
N ALA A 58 16.31 -0.30 -3.80
CA ALA A 58 15.56 -1.36 -3.15
C ALA A 58 14.43 -0.73 -2.32
N VAL A 59 13.23 -1.30 -2.43
CA VAL A 59 12.04 -0.85 -1.70
C VAL A 59 11.48 -2.00 -0.87
N VAL A 60 11.16 -1.70 0.39
CA VAL A 60 10.52 -2.64 1.31
C VAL A 60 9.25 -1.98 1.83
N GLY A 61 8.16 -2.72 1.89
CA GLY A 61 6.88 -2.11 2.21
C GLY A 61 5.74 -3.09 2.39
N GLN A 62 4.56 -2.59 2.75
CA GLN A 62 3.38 -3.43 2.95
C GLN A 62 2.09 -2.68 2.66
N HIS A 63 1.08 -3.41 2.17
CA HIS A 63 -0.28 -2.88 2.05
C HIS A 63 -1.01 -2.95 3.39
N LEU A 64 -1.72 -1.87 3.71
CA LEU A 64 -2.64 -1.75 4.82
C LEU A 64 -4.05 -1.46 4.28
N ARG A 65 -5.03 -2.30 4.59
CA ARG A 65 -6.43 -2.06 4.28
C ARG A 65 -7.03 -1.06 5.26
N LEU A 66 -7.73 -0.07 4.72
CA LEU A 66 -8.41 0.96 5.51
C LEU A 66 -9.62 0.37 6.27
N PRO A 67 -9.91 0.84 7.50
CA PRO A 67 -11.09 0.42 8.24
C PRO A 67 -12.37 0.81 7.48
N GLY A 68 -13.43 0.02 7.66
CA GLY A 68 -14.74 0.28 7.05
C GLY A 68 -14.89 -0.14 5.58
N TYR A 69 -13.85 -0.70 4.96
CA TYR A 69 -13.93 -1.29 3.61
C TYR A 69 -13.97 -2.83 3.63
N SER A 70 -14.50 -3.42 2.55
CA SER A 70 -14.44 -4.87 2.33
C SER A 70 -13.01 -5.34 2.00
N GLU A 71 -12.80 -6.65 1.84
CA GLU A 71 -11.51 -7.22 1.42
C GLU A 71 -10.98 -6.64 0.11
N GLU A 72 -11.87 -6.22 -0.79
CA GLU A 72 -11.55 -5.59 -2.07
C GLU A 72 -11.38 -4.07 -1.98
N GLY A 73 -11.36 -3.53 -0.77
CA GLY A 73 -11.19 -2.11 -0.49
C GLY A 73 -9.87 -1.52 -0.99
N PRO A 74 -9.76 -0.19 -1.04
CA PRO A 74 -8.48 0.46 -1.27
C PRO A 74 -7.52 0.22 -0.09
N THR A 75 -6.23 0.33 -0.37
CA THR A 75 -5.18 0.16 0.63
C THR A 75 -4.24 1.37 0.67
N LEU A 76 -3.55 1.56 1.79
CA LEU A 76 -2.32 2.32 1.83
C LEU A 76 -1.18 1.35 1.51
N GLU A 77 -0.27 1.70 0.61
CA GLU A 77 0.97 0.98 0.38
C GLU A 77 2.12 1.78 1.01
N ILE A 78 2.65 1.26 2.10
CA ILE A 78 3.69 1.93 2.89
C ILE A 78 5.06 1.42 2.42
N PHE A 79 5.97 2.34 2.07
CA PHE A 79 7.36 2.09 1.66
C PHE A 79 8.35 2.92 2.49
#